data_AF-A0A6V7WZU5-F1
#
_entry.id   AF-A0A6V7WZU5-F1
#
_cell.length_a   1.000
_cell.length_b   1.000
_cell.length_c   1.000
_cell.angle_alpha   90.00
_cell.angle_beta   90.00
_cell.angle_gamma   90.00
#
_symmetry.space_group_name_H-M   'P 1'
#
loop_
_entity.id
_entity.type
_entity.pdbx_description
1 polymer ?
#
loop_
_entity_poly.entity_id
_entity_poly.type
_entity_poly.pdbx_seq_one_letter_code
_entity_poly.pdbx_strand_id
1 'polypeptide(L)'
;MEADSERLKAVHAVSQHLEDSFKLLQLRKRKNNRKILRKNILGLGILDGTYLTNMFFITRFLYILNIIGQIPNNESFSRTKYSILGAHILSDVVSGRDWELSGNFPRVALCDFTIRTLSNIQRYSIQCVLMLNMFNEKIFLFLYCWLILVGILTTIDTINWILNTRVASRRIFYFRKFIPSVAVEERYIFLEFSNKMIRADGTMLLRMLSANGGELFTQEVLNILWLNYRKHVQLRQVMSYKGENVSLNSFGSFDSIQTNSNKLNVLEKHRRNKCLTNKNNNEQTSSMFVEKHENNEEILNETVNVELENKEKE
;
A
#
# COMPACT_ATOMS: atom_id res chain seq x y z
N MET A 1 15.35 -16.93 26.52
CA MET A 1 16.34 -17.59 25.64
C MET A 1 15.69 -18.57 24.66
N GLU A 2 15.02 -19.64 25.10
CA GLU A 2 14.40 -20.59 24.15
C GLU A 2 13.23 -19.98 23.36
N ALA A 3 12.35 -19.24 24.04
CA ALA A 3 11.27 -18.48 23.38
C ALA A 3 11.79 -17.42 22.39
N ASP A 4 12.93 -16.78 22.66
CA ASP A 4 13.52 -15.78 21.76
C ASP A 4 14.12 -16.44 20.51
N SER A 5 14.69 -17.64 20.66
CA SER A 5 15.20 -18.44 19.54
C SER A 5 14.08 -18.87 18.59
N GLU A 6 12.94 -19.31 19.13
CA GLU A 6 11.78 -19.69 18.30
C GLU A 6 11.18 -18.50 17.55
N ARG A 7 11.07 -17.35 18.21
CA ARG A 7 10.63 -16.10 17.58
C ARG A 7 11.56 -15.70 16.43
N LEU A 8 12.87 -15.78 16.64
CA LEU A 8 13.86 -15.47 15.60
C LEU A 8 13.76 -16.41 14.38
N LYS A 9 13.54 -17.71 14.63
CA LYS A 9 13.30 -18.70 13.56
C LYS A 9 12.04 -18.36 12.76
N ALA A 10 10.94 -17.99 13.44
CA ALA A 10 9.69 -17.60 12.80
C ALA A 10 9.86 -16.33 11.94
N VAL A 11 10.53 -15.30 12.48
CA VAL A 11 10.87 -14.07 11.75
C VAL A 11 11.67 -14.39 10.49
N HIS A 12 12.69 -15.24 10.60
CA HIS A 12 13.53 -15.62 9.47
C HIS A 12 12.72 -16.37 8.40
N ALA A 13 11.92 -17.36 8.79
CA ALA A 13 11.06 -18.10 7.87
C ALA A 13 10.10 -17.17 7.11
N VAL A 14 9.42 -16.26 7.81
CA VAL A 14 8.51 -15.27 7.20
C VAL A 14 9.26 -14.35 6.24
N SER A 15 10.43 -13.85 6.64
CA SER A 15 11.24 -12.96 5.79
C SER A 15 11.69 -13.64 4.50
N GLN A 16 12.09 -14.92 4.57
CA GLN A 16 12.51 -15.70 3.43
C GLN A 16 11.35 -15.97 2.46
N HIS A 17 10.19 -16.40 2.98
CA HIS A 17 8.99 -16.60 2.15
C HIS A 17 8.50 -15.31 1.48
N LEU A 18 8.55 -14.18 2.19
CA LEU A 18 8.24 -12.86 1.62
C LEU A 18 9.20 -12.49 0.51
N GLU A 19 10.50 -12.66 0.73
CA GLU A 19 11.53 -12.33 -0.25
C GLU A 19 11.39 -13.15 -1.53
N ASP A 20 11.18 -14.46 -1.40
CA ASP A 20 10.96 -15.36 -2.54
C ASP A 20 9.68 -14.97 -3.31
N SER A 21 8.61 -14.66 -2.59
CA SER A 21 7.35 -14.18 -3.18
C SER A 21 7.56 -12.89 -3.98
N PHE A 22 8.30 -11.92 -3.43
CA PHE A 22 8.61 -10.66 -4.11
C PHE A 22 9.51 -10.88 -5.34
N LYS A 23 10.50 -11.78 -5.27
CA LYS A 23 11.35 -12.15 -6.41
C LYS A 23 10.54 -12.77 -7.55
N LEU A 24 9.63 -13.70 -7.24
CA LEU A 24 8.75 -14.32 -8.24
C LEU A 24 7.86 -13.28 -8.95
N LEU A 25 7.33 -12.31 -8.20
CA LEU A 25 6.55 -11.21 -8.77
C LEU A 25 7.39 -10.32 -9.71
N GLN A 26 8.65 -10.04 -9.36
CA GLN A 26 9.57 -9.29 -10.22
C GLN A 26 9.93 -10.06 -11.51
N LEU A 27 10.16 -11.36 -11.41
CA LEU A 27 10.46 -12.24 -12.55
C LEU A 27 9.27 -12.33 -13.52
N ARG A 28 8.05 -12.47 -12.99
CA ARG A 28 6.82 -12.50 -13.79
C ARG A 28 6.63 -11.20 -14.57
N LYS A 29 6.91 -10.04 -13.97
CA LYS A 29 6.89 -8.74 -14.66
C LYS A 29 7.89 -8.67 -15.81
N ARG A 30 9.12 -9.14 -15.59
CA ARG A 30 10.22 -9.08 -16.58
C ARG A 30 9.96 -9.96 -17.81
N LYS A 31 9.44 -11.19 -17.62
CA LYS A 31 9.09 -12.10 -18.73
C LYS A 31 7.93 -11.57 -19.58
N ASN A 32 6.98 -10.88 -18.97
CA ASN A 32 5.72 -10.53 -19.61
C ASN A 32 5.70 -9.13 -20.26
N ASN A 33 6.66 -8.24 -19.94
CA ASN A 33 6.90 -7.00 -20.70
C ASN A 33 7.17 -7.25 -22.20
N ARG A 34 7.54 -8.47 -22.60
CA ARG A 34 7.69 -8.86 -24.02
C ARG A 34 6.38 -9.35 -24.68
N LYS A 35 5.29 -9.56 -23.93
CA LYS A 35 4.04 -10.18 -24.43
C LYS A 35 2.77 -9.33 -24.20
N ILE A 36 2.85 -8.19 -23.51
CA ILE A 36 1.70 -7.36 -23.14
C ILE A 36 1.59 -6.14 -24.08
N LEU A 37 0.98 -6.35 -25.24
CA LEU A 37 0.35 -5.27 -26.01
C LEU A 37 -1.16 -5.54 -26.25
N ARG A 38 -1.69 -6.71 -25.83
CA ARG A 38 -2.94 -7.21 -26.44
C ARG A 38 -4.08 -7.68 -25.52
N LYS A 39 -4.07 -7.48 -24.21
CA LYS A 39 -5.25 -7.83 -23.37
C LYS A 39 -5.50 -6.82 -22.25
N ASN A 40 -6.20 -5.74 -22.61
CA ASN A 40 -6.76 -4.80 -21.65
C ASN A 40 -8.23 -5.14 -21.36
N ILE A 41 -8.65 -4.80 -20.14
CA ILE A 41 -10.01 -4.72 -19.57
C ILE A 41 -10.41 -5.82 -18.56
N LEU A 42 -10.04 -7.09 -18.72
CA LEU A 42 -10.35 -8.13 -17.70
C LEU A 42 -9.19 -8.51 -16.76
N GLY A 43 -7.99 -7.97 -17.01
CA GLY A 43 -6.82 -8.24 -16.19
C GLY A 43 -6.80 -7.35 -14.95
N LEU A 44 -7.48 -7.78 -13.89
CA LEU A 44 -7.63 -7.12 -12.60
C LEU A 44 -6.29 -6.95 -11.83
N GLY A 45 -5.29 -6.30 -12.43
CA GLY A 45 -3.94 -6.11 -11.88
C GLY A 45 -3.15 -7.39 -11.61
N ILE A 46 -3.57 -8.54 -12.14
CA ILE A 46 -2.89 -9.85 -12.00
C ILE A 46 -1.39 -9.77 -12.40
N LEU A 47 -1.07 -8.86 -13.33
CA LEU A 47 0.27 -8.73 -13.91
C LEU A 47 1.13 -7.67 -13.23
N ASP A 48 0.53 -6.76 -12.47
CA ASP A 48 1.20 -5.57 -11.93
C ASP A 48 1.61 -5.71 -10.47
N GLY A 49 1.59 -6.91 -9.86
CA GLY A 49 1.94 -7.05 -8.44
C GLY A 49 1.16 -6.10 -7.53
N THR A 50 -0.07 -5.82 -7.95
CA THR A 50 -1.13 -5.11 -7.22
C THR A 50 -2.38 -5.99 -7.09
N TYR A 51 -2.24 -7.30 -7.37
CA TYR A 51 -3.37 -8.22 -7.46
C TYR A 51 -4.01 -8.43 -6.11
N LEU A 52 -3.19 -8.70 -5.08
CA LEU A 52 -3.66 -8.93 -3.73
C LEU A 52 -4.35 -7.67 -3.19
N THR A 53 -3.72 -6.51 -3.41
CA THR A 53 -4.27 -5.20 -3.04
C THR A 53 -5.60 -4.94 -3.76
N ASN A 54 -5.70 -5.23 -5.06
CA ASN A 54 -6.91 -5.03 -5.82
C ASN A 54 -8.04 -5.95 -5.35
N MET A 55 -7.76 -7.24 -5.15
CA MET A 55 -8.76 -8.20 -4.66
C MET A 55 -9.29 -7.81 -3.29
N PHE A 56 -8.40 -7.40 -2.38
CA PHE A 56 -8.79 -6.91 -1.06
C PHE A 56 -9.73 -5.70 -1.12
N PHE A 57 -9.42 -4.71 -1.98
CA PHE A 57 -10.30 -3.56 -2.14
C PHE A 57 -11.64 -3.90 -2.79
N ILE A 58 -11.66 -4.87 -3.72
CA ILE A 58 -12.91 -5.36 -4.31
C ILE A 58 -13.76 -6.05 -3.25
N THR A 59 -13.19 -6.91 -2.42
CA THR A 59 -13.94 -7.55 -1.33
C THR A 59 -14.53 -6.51 -0.38
N ARG A 60 -13.76 -5.48 -0.01
CA ARG A 60 -14.26 -4.38 0.82
C ARG A 60 -15.35 -3.56 0.14
N PHE A 61 -15.21 -3.31 -1.16
CA PHE A 61 -16.24 -2.66 -1.94
C PHE A 61 -17.53 -3.49 -2.01
N LEU A 62 -17.42 -4.81 -2.15
CA LEU A 62 -18.56 -5.72 -2.09
C LEU A 62 -19.24 -5.70 -0.71
N TYR A 63 -18.51 -5.53 0.38
CA TYR A 63 -19.13 -5.32 1.70
C TYR A 63 -19.91 -4.01 1.78
N ILE A 64 -19.36 -2.91 1.23
CA ILE A 64 -20.08 -1.63 1.18
C ILE A 64 -21.33 -1.75 0.30
N LEU A 65 -21.22 -2.38 -0.87
CA LEU A 65 -22.37 -2.67 -1.74
C LEU A 65 -23.40 -3.56 -1.05
N ASN A 66 -22.97 -4.53 -0.24
CA ASN A 66 -23.86 -5.38 0.51
C ASN A 66 -24.67 -4.57 1.53
N ILE A 67 -24.04 -3.64 2.26
CA ILE A 67 -24.73 -2.73 3.17
C ILE A 67 -25.70 -1.82 2.41
N ILE A 68 -25.26 -1.23 1.28
CA ILE A 68 -26.11 -0.39 0.43
C ILE A 68 -27.31 -1.18 -0.12
N GLY A 69 -27.14 -2.47 -0.45
CA GLY A 69 -28.21 -3.34 -0.92
C GLY A 69 -29.16 -3.82 0.18
N GLN A 70 -28.68 -3.98 1.42
CA GLN A 70 -29.51 -4.35 2.55
C GLN A 70 -30.50 -3.25 2.96
N ILE A 71 -30.12 -1.97 2.81
CA ILE A 71 -30.98 -0.82 3.13
C ILE A 71 -32.31 -0.83 2.34
N PRO A 72 -32.34 -0.85 0.98
CA PRO A 72 -33.59 -0.86 0.21
C PRO A 72 -34.32 -2.20 0.29
N ASN A 73 -33.63 -3.32 0.52
CA ASN A 73 -34.28 -4.61 0.75
C ASN A 73 -35.14 -4.58 2.03
N ASN A 74 -34.65 -3.91 3.07
CA ASN A 74 -35.42 -3.67 4.29
C ASN A 74 -36.66 -2.79 4.02
N GLU A 75 -36.54 -1.80 3.13
CA GLU A 75 -37.66 -0.92 2.72
C GLU A 75 -38.72 -1.66 1.91
N SER A 76 -38.31 -2.58 1.03
CA SER A 76 -39.22 -3.40 0.22
C SER A 76 -40.13 -4.30 1.06
N PHE A 77 -39.59 -4.86 2.16
CA PHE A 77 -40.38 -5.67 3.09
C PHE A 77 -41.55 -4.89 3.72
N SER A 78 -41.40 -3.58 3.91
CA SER A 78 -42.42 -2.73 4.54
C SER A 78 -43.53 -2.24 3.59
N ARG A 79 -43.53 -2.65 2.30
CA ARG A 79 -44.57 -2.39 1.29
C ARG A 79 -45.10 -0.95 1.28
N THR A 80 -44.22 0.03 1.44
CA THR A 80 -44.55 1.46 1.50
C THR A 80 -43.96 2.19 0.28
N LYS A 81 -44.63 3.27 -0.17
CA LYS A 81 -44.34 3.95 -1.44
C LYS A 81 -43.15 4.93 -1.40
N TYR A 82 -42.36 4.96 -0.33
CA TYR A 82 -41.31 5.96 -0.11
C TYR A 82 -39.91 5.32 -0.24
N SER A 83 -39.05 5.86 -1.10
CA SER A 83 -37.67 5.38 -1.37
C SER A 83 -36.65 5.66 -0.25
N ILE A 84 -37.07 6.23 0.89
CA ILE A 84 -36.21 6.50 2.05
C ILE A 84 -37.02 6.29 3.34
N LEU A 85 -37.76 5.18 3.39
CA LEU A 85 -38.71 4.90 4.47
C LEU A 85 -38.03 4.94 5.85
N GLY A 86 -36.81 4.40 5.97
CA GLY A 86 -36.07 4.38 7.24
C GLY A 86 -35.76 5.78 7.79
N ALA A 87 -35.35 6.72 6.94
CA ALA A 87 -35.08 8.09 7.37
C ALA A 87 -36.36 8.87 7.71
N HIS A 88 -37.44 8.61 6.97
CA HIS A 88 -38.75 9.20 7.25
C HIS A 88 -39.32 8.74 8.61
N ILE A 89 -39.30 7.43 8.88
CA ILE A 89 -39.74 6.88 10.17
C ILE A 89 -38.88 7.43 11.32
N LEU A 90 -37.55 7.50 11.12
CA LEU A 90 -36.67 8.08 12.13
C LEU A 90 -37.01 9.54 12.41
N SER A 91 -37.27 10.34 11.36
CA SER A 91 -37.68 11.74 11.49
C SER A 91 -39.03 11.89 12.19
N ASP A 92 -40.00 11.04 11.86
CA ASP A 92 -41.34 11.05 12.47
C ASP A 92 -41.27 10.71 13.97
N VAL A 93 -40.49 9.69 14.35
CA VAL A 93 -40.30 9.29 15.74
C VAL A 93 -39.58 10.38 16.54
N VAL A 94 -38.53 10.98 15.99
CA VAL A 94 -37.82 12.10 16.64
C VAL A 94 -38.72 13.33 16.78
N SER A 95 -39.61 13.56 15.82
CA SER A 95 -40.59 14.66 15.85
C SER A 95 -41.80 14.36 16.74
N GLY A 96 -41.90 13.16 17.34
CA GLY A 96 -43.04 12.75 18.14
C GLY A 96 -44.35 12.58 17.36
N ARG A 97 -44.28 12.32 16.03
CA ARG A 97 -45.47 12.04 15.22
C ARG A 97 -45.89 10.58 15.39
N ASP A 98 -47.10 10.37 15.88
CA ASP A 98 -47.66 9.04 16.07
C ASP A 98 -48.08 8.36 14.76
N TRP A 99 -48.24 7.03 14.83
CA TRP A 99 -48.66 6.16 13.71
C TRP A 99 -50.00 6.56 13.11
N GLU A 100 -50.89 7.18 13.89
CA GLU A 100 -52.21 7.67 13.43
C GLU A 100 -52.07 8.79 12.38
N LEU A 101 -51.01 9.60 12.50
CA LEU A 101 -50.73 10.71 11.60
C LEU A 101 -49.82 10.32 10.43
N SER A 102 -48.87 9.41 10.66
CA SER A 102 -47.93 8.97 9.63
C SER A 102 -48.48 7.84 8.75
N GLY A 103 -49.48 7.08 9.22
CA GLY A 103 -50.03 5.92 8.52
C GLY A 103 -49.07 4.75 8.38
N ASN A 104 -47.87 4.85 8.97
CA ASN A 104 -46.84 3.82 8.96
C ASN A 104 -47.04 2.89 10.16
N PHE A 105 -46.92 1.58 9.95
CA PHE A 105 -47.03 0.56 10.99
C PHE A 105 -48.30 0.68 11.89
N PRO A 106 -49.52 0.41 11.39
CA PRO A 106 -50.74 0.52 12.18
C PRO A 106 -50.76 -0.43 13.38
N ARG A 107 -51.15 0.08 14.55
CA ARG A 107 -51.27 -0.71 15.80
C ARG A 107 -52.64 -1.35 15.97
N VAL A 108 -53.61 -0.91 15.17
CA VAL A 108 -54.99 -1.37 15.15
C VAL A 108 -55.40 -1.63 13.71
N ALA A 109 -56.07 -2.76 13.46
CA ALA A 109 -56.62 -3.11 12.15
C ALA A 109 -58.08 -3.57 12.29
N LEU A 110 -58.93 -3.29 11.30
CA LEU A 110 -60.25 -3.92 11.21
C LEU A 110 -60.13 -5.24 10.45
N CYS A 111 -60.64 -6.32 11.05
CA CYS A 111 -60.70 -7.63 10.42
C CYS A 111 -62.16 -7.94 10.07
N ASP A 112 -62.40 -8.17 8.78
CA ASP A 112 -63.71 -8.51 8.25
C ASP A 112 -63.87 -10.02 8.16
N PHE A 113 -64.94 -10.53 8.79
CA PHE A 113 -65.31 -11.94 8.74
C PHE A 113 -66.69 -12.08 8.11
N THR A 114 -66.85 -13.12 7.29
CA THR A 114 -68.14 -13.45 6.69
C THR A 114 -68.65 -14.76 7.28
N ILE A 115 -69.82 -14.72 7.91
CA ILE A 115 -70.48 -15.88 8.52
C ILE A 115 -71.76 -16.15 7.72
N ARG A 116 -72.05 -17.43 7.48
CA ARG A 116 -73.27 -17.87 6.79
C ARG A 116 -74.27 -18.43 7.80
N THR A 117 -75.45 -17.85 7.84
CA THR A 117 -76.58 -18.33 8.66
C THR A 117 -77.83 -18.43 7.80
N LEU A 118 -78.45 -19.61 7.74
CA LEU A 118 -79.76 -19.87 7.09
C LEU A 118 -79.90 -19.18 5.70
N SER A 119 -78.96 -19.46 4.79
CA SER A 119 -78.90 -18.92 3.41
C SER A 119 -78.56 -17.43 3.25
N ASN A 120 -78.34 -16.66 4.32
CA ASN A 120 -77.88 -15.26 4.25
C ASN A 120 -76.39 -15.14 4.63
N ILE A 121 -75.64 -14.29 3.91
CA ILE A 121 -74.23 -13.99 4.19
C ILE A 121 -74.19 -12.68 4.97
N GLN A 122 -73.83 -12.76 6.26
CA GLN A 122 -73.65 -11.57 7.09
C GLN A 122 -72.15 -11.27 7.25
N ARG A 123 -71.80 -9.97 7.12
CA ARG A 123 -70.43 -9.48 7.26
C ARG A 123 -70.31 -8.75 8.60
N TYR A 124 -69.30 -9.10 9.37
CA TYR A 124 -68.97 -8.46 10.64
C TYR A 124 -67.54 -7.94 10.59
N SER A 125 -67.31 -6.77 11.18
CA SER A 125 -65.99 -6.16 11.31
C SER A 125 -65.64 -6.04 12.79
N ILE A 126 -64.45 -6.53 13.17
CA ILE A 126 -63.95 -6.46 14.55
C ILE A 126 -62.61 -5.74 14.56
N GLN A 127 -62.35 -4.99 15.62
CA GLN A 127 -61.07 -4.31 15.84
C GLN A 127 -60.02 -5.29 16.41
N CYS A 128 -58.90 -5.46 15.71
CA CYS A 128 -57.76 -6.27 16.13
C CYS A 128 -56.57 -5.37 16.51
N VAL A 129 -55.84 -5.74 17.57
CA VAL A 129 -54.61 -5.06 17.98
C VAL A 129 -53.41 -5.80 17.38
N LEU A 130 -52.57 -5.07 16.66
CA LEU A 130 -51.41 -5.59 15.93
C LEU A 130 -50.13 -5.39 16.74
N MET A 131 -50.02 -6.09 17.88
CA MET A 131 -48.88 -5.96 18.80
C MET A 131 -47.53 -6.26 18.11
N LEU A 132 -47.50 -7.21 17.17
CA LEU A 132 -46.30 -7.53 16.37
C LEU A 132 -45.76 -6.33 15.60
N ASN A 133 -46.63 -5.43 15.18
CA ASN A 133 -46.25 -4.28 14.38
C ASN A 133 -45.51 -3.22 15.19
N MET A 134 -45.89 -3.07 16.47
CA MET A 134 -45.22 -2.19 17.42
C MET A 134 -43.80 -2.69 17.73
N PHE A 135 -43.59 -4.00 17.82
CA PHE A 135 -42.24 -4.58 17.97
C PHE A 135 -41.39 -4.38 16.71
N ASN A 136 -41.97 -4.62 15.55
CA ASN A 136 -41.32 -4.41 14.26
C ASN A 136 -40.87 -2.96 14.08
N GLU A 137 -41.72 -1.97 14.43
CA GLU A 137 -41.38 -0.55 14.39
C GLU A 137 -40.04 -0.25 15.09
N LYS A 138 -39.82 -0.83 16.29
CA LYS A 138 -38.61 -0.58 17.08
C LYS A 138 -37.40 -1.35 16.56
N ILE A 139 -37.58 -2.61 16.16
CA ILE A 139 -36.49 -3.45 15.64
C ILE A 139 -36.00 -2.89 14.29
N PHE A 140 -36.90 -2.47 13.40
CA PHE A 140 -36.52 -1.90 12.11
C PHE A 140 -35.77 -0.58 12.27
N LEU A 141 -36.19 0.29 13.19
CA LEU A 141 -35.47 1.53 13.49
C LEU A 141 -34.07 1.25 14.05
N PHE A 142 -33.96 0.31 14.99
CA PHE A 142 -32.67 -0.11 15.54
C PHE A 142 -31.73 -0.66 14.46
N LEU A 143 -32.20 -1.61 13.64
CA LEU A 143 -31.42 -2.20 12.55
C LEU A 143 -31.02 -1.18 11.49
N TYR A 144 -31.89 -0.21 11.17
CA TYR A 144 -31.59 0.85 10.23
C TYR A 144 -30.45 1.74 10.72
N CYS A 145 -30.52 2.24 11.97
CA CYS A 145 -29.44 3.01 12.58
C CYS A 145 -28.15 2.20 12.69
N TRP A 146 -28.25 0.92 13.03
CA TRP A 146 -27.11 0.01 13.13
C TRP A 146 -26.42 -0.19 11.78
N LEU A 147 -27.16 -0.44 10.71
CA LEU A 147 -26.60 -0.62 9.36
C LEU A 147 -25.92 0.65 8.86
N ILE A 148 -26.47 1.84 9.15
CA ILE A 148 -25.82 3.12 8.84
C ILE A 148 -24.49 3.23 9.59
N LEU A 149 -24.47 2.95 10.89
CA LEU A 149 -23.25 3.00 11.70
C LEU A 149 -22.18 2.05 11.16
N VAL A 150 -22.53 0.78 10.91
CA VAL A 150 -21.61 -0.22 10.34
C VAL A 150 -21.13 0.22 8.94
N GLY A 151 -22.00 0.81 8.13
CA GLY A 151 -21.67 1.37 6.83
C GLY A 151 -20.62 2.49 6.91
N ILE A 152 -20.79 3.42 7.85
CA ILE A 152 -19.85 4.53 8.07
C ILE A 152 -18.48 3.99 8.52
N LEU A 153 -18.46 3.12 9.54
CA LEU A 153 -17.22 2.55 10.06
C LEU A 153 -16.46 1.75 8.98
N THR A 154 -17.16 0.93 8.21
CA THR A 154 -16.58 0.14 7.12
C THR A 154 -16.00 1.02 6.02
N THR A 155 -16.69 2.13 5.71
CA THR A 155 -16.25 3.09 4.69
C THR A 155 -15.01 3.84 5.14
N ILE A 156 -14.98 4.34 6.38
CA ILE A 156 -13.81 5.03 6.96
C ILE A 156 -12.60 4.09 6.98
N ASP A 157 -12.76 2.86 7.45
CA ASP A 157 -11.69 1.88 7.48
C ASP A 157 -11.17 1.60 6.05
N THR A 158 -12.08 1.40 5.09
CA THR A 158 -11.70 1.17 3.69
C THR A 158 -10.94 2.35 3.09
N ILE A 159 -11.37 3.59 3.34
CA ILE A 159 -10.65 4.79 2.91
C ILE A 159 -9.25 4.85 3.54
N ASN A 160 -9.12 4.56 4.83
CA ASN A 160 -7.82 4.54 5.52
C ASN A 160 -6.87 3.51 4.89
N TRP A 161 -7.35 2.30 4.58
CA TRP A 161 -6.57 1.28 3.88
C TRP A 161 -6.16 1.70 2.47
N ILE A 162 -7.07 2.36 1.72
CA ILE A 162 -6.78 2.92 0.39
C ILE A 162 -5.68 3.97 0.48
N LEU A 163 -5.85 4.98 1.34
CA LEU A 163 -4.88 6.07 1.49
C LEU A 163 -3.52 5.55 1.92
N ASN A 164 -3.48 4.64 2.89
CA ASN A 164 -2.23 4.11 3.40
C ASN A 164 -1.50 3.27 2.34
N THR A 165 -2.21 2.51 1.50
CA THR A 165 -1.62 1.56 0.54
C THR A 165 -1.34 2.18 -0.83
N ARG A 166 -2.23 3.05 -1.34
CA ARG A 166 -2.12 3.68 -2.66
C ARG A 166 -1.24 4.93 -2.65
N VAL A 167 -1.27 5.73 -1.59
CA VAL A 167 -0.49 6.98 -1.53
C VAL A 167 0.96 6.64 -1.18
N ALA A 168 1.87 6.86 -2.15
CA ALA A 168 3.29 6.57 -2.00
C ALA A 168 3.92 7.33 -0.82
N SER A 169 3.52 8.59 -0.58
CA SER A 169 4.03 9.39 0.53
C SER A 169 3.74 8.76 1.90
N ARG A 170 2.50 8.27 2.12
CA ARG A 170 2.12 7.59 3.38
C ARG A 170 2.81 6.24 3.54
N ARG A 171 3.01 5.50 2.44
CA ARG A 171 3.79 4.26 2.43
C ARG A 171 5.24 4.50 2.83
N ILE A 172 5.89 5.50 2.22
CA ILE A 172 7.29 5.84 2.51
C ILE A 172 7.42 6.30 3.96
N PHE A 173 6.50 7.14 4.44
CA PHE A 173 6.46 7.58 5.84
C PHE A 173 6.36 6.39 6.81
N TYR A 174 5.47 5.43 6.53
CA TYR A 174 5.36 4.21 7.32
C TYR A 174 6.70 3.46 7.39
N PHE A 175 7.36 3.20 6.26
CA PHE A 175 8.65 2.48 6.27
C PHE A 175 9.79 3.26 6.94
N ARG A 176 9.78 4.59 6.87
CA ARG A 176 10.78 5.43 7.57
C ARG A 176 10.66 5.34 9.09
N LYS A 177 9.45 5.06 9.64
CA LYS A 177 9.26 4.80 11.07
C LYS A 177 10.05 3.57 11.53
N PHE A 178 10.07 2.53 10.72
CA PHE A 178 10.71 1.24 11.07
C PHE A 178 12.21 1.20 10.80
N ILE A 179 12.68 1.95 9.80
CA ILE A 179 14.09 2.03 9.41
C ILE A 179 14.57 3.49 9.58
N PRO A 180 14.83 3.94 10.82
CA PRO A 180 15.21 5.32 11.09
C PRO A 180 16.62 5.68 10.58
N SER A 181 17.52 4.69 10.43
CA SER A 181 18.94 4.91 10.15
C SER A 181 19.33 4.64 8.70
N VAL A 182 18.65 5.28 7.74
CA VAL A 182 19.08 5.27 6.32
C VAL A 182 20.00 6.46 6.08
N ALA A 183 21.27 6.20 5.75
CA ALA A 183 22.25 7.22 5.39
C ALA A 183 21.74 8.07 4.20
N VAL A 184 22.13 9.35 4.13
CA VAL A 184 21.67 10.28 3.08
C VAL A 184 21.94 9.73 1.68
N GLU A 185 23.08 9.07 1.51
CA GLU A 185 23.53 8.43 0.26
C GLU A 185 22.66 7.23 -0.14
N GLU A 186 22.02 6.54 0.81
CA GLU A 186 21.19 5.35 0.56
C GLU A 186 19.71 5.69 0.31
N ARG A 187 19.31 6.97 0.37
CA ARG A 187 17.91 7.40 0.20
C ARG A 187 17.31 6.96 -1.14
N TYR A 188 18.09 6.99 -2.22
CA TYR A 188 17.61 6.55 -3.54
C TYR A 188 17.34 5.03 -3.55
N ILE A 189 18.22 4.25 -2.91
CA ILE A 189 18.09 2.78 -2.78
C ILE A 189 16.86 2.44 -1.95
N PHE A 190 16.60 3.21 -0.89
CA PHE A 190 15.42 3.04 -0.04
C PHE A 190 14.12 3.34 -0.78
N LEU A 191 14.08 4.43 -1.56
CA LEU A 191 12.93 4.74 -2.41
C LEU A 191 12.72 3.66 -3.48
N GLU A 192 13.80 3.12 -4.04
CA GLU A 192 13.73 2.02 -5.00
C GLU A 192 13.21 0.73 -4.36
N PHE A 193 13.68 0.40 -3.16
CA PHE A 193 13.19 -0.72 -2.35
C PHE A 193 11.68 -0.61 -2.09
N SER A 194 11.23 0.54 -1.57
CA SER A 194 9.82 0.76 -1.26
C SER A 194 8.92 0.69 -2.51
N ASN A 195 9.33 1.34 -3.60
CA ASN A 195 8.50 1.46 -4.80
C ASN A 195 8.59 0.25 -5.75
N LYS A 196 9.76 -0.35 -5.92
CA LYS A 196 9.99 -1.45 -6.88
C LYS A 196 9.98 -2.83 -6.25
N MET A 197 10.55 -3.00 -5.04
CA MET A 197 10.61 -4.32 -4.40
C MET A 197 9.31 -4.65 -3.64
N ILE A 198 8.96 -3.84 -2.63
CA ILE A 198 7.80 -4.11 -1.77
C ILE A 198 6.48 -3.83 -2.49
N ARG A 199 6.41 -2.74 -3.27
CA ARG A 199 5.21 -2.32 -4.03
C ARG A 199 3.98 -2.14 -3.12
N ALA A 200 2.79 -2.01 -3.72
CA ALA A 200 1.53 -1.88 -2.98
C ALA A 200 1.15 -3.18 -2.24
N ASP A 201 1.28 -4.34 -2.90
CA ASP A 201 0.95 -5.65 -2.31
C ASP A 201 1.78 -5.97 -1.07
N GLY A 202 3.10 -5.80 -1.13
CA GLY A 202 3.96 -6.02 0.04
C GLY A 202 3.70 -5.01 1.15
N THR A 203 3.31 -3.78 0.82
CA THR A 203 2.93 -2.79 1.84
C THR A 203 1.65 -3.18 2.54
N MET A 204 0.65 -3.64 1.80
CA MET A 204 -0.60 -4.15 2.38
C MET A 204 -0.31 -5.34 3.31
N LEU A 205 0.50 -6.29 2.85
CA LEU A 205 0.84 -7.49 3.61
C LEU A 205 1.63 -7.16 4.89
N LEU A 206 2.61 -6.26 4.81
CA LEU A 206 3.37 -5.80 5.97
C LEU A 206 2.49 -5.04 6.98
N ARG A 207 1.48 -4.30 6.52
CA ARG A 207 0.51 -3.67 7.43
C ARG A 207 -0.42 -4.68 8.08
N MET A 208 -0.87 -5.68 7.34
CA MET A 208 -1.66 -6.78 7.90
C MET A 208 -0.83 -7.57 8.92
N LEU A 209 0.46 -7.76 8.66
CA LEU A 209 1.39 -8.38 9.60
C LEU A 209 1.57 -7.54 10.86
N SER A 210 1.66 -6.21 10.73
CA SER A 210 1.77 -5.30 11.88
C SER A 210 0.50 -5.30 12.73
N ALA A 211 -0.67 -5.32 12.09
CA ALA A 211 -1.96 -5.34 12.80
C ALA A 211 -2.19 -6.64 13.58
N ASN A 212 -1.73 -7.79 13.06
CA ASN A 212 -1.99 -9.09 13.68
C ASN A 212 -0.81 -9.63 14.51
N GLY A 213 0.42 -9.42 14.05
CA GLY A 213 1.67 -9.92 14.64
C GLY A 213 2.44 -8.88 15.45
N GLY A 214 1.94 -7.64 15.51
CA GLY A 214 2.55 -6.54 16.25
C GLY A 214 3.61 -5.76 15.45
N GLU A 215 3.81 -4.52 15.90
CA GLU A 215 4.69 -3.57 15.23
C GLU A 215 6.17 -3.99 15.30
N LEU A 216 6.62 -4.50 16.46
CA LEU A 216 8.00 -4.95 16.69
C LEU A 216 8.39 -6.11 15.77
N PHE A 217 7.53 -7.12 15.64
CA PHE A 217 7.77 -8.26 14.76
C PHE A 217 7.92 -7.83 13.29
N THR A 218 7.05 -6.92 12.85
CA THR A 218 7.09 -6.39 11.49
C THR A 218 8.35 -5.58 11.23
N GLN A 219 8.84 -4.85 12.24
CA GLN A 219 10.10 -4.12 12.17
C GLN A 219 11.29 -5.06 11.91
N GLU A 220 11.37 -6.17 12.63
CA GLU A 220 12.45 -7.16 12.48
C GLU A 220 12.43 -7.79 11.08
N VAL A 221 11.26 -8.23 10.62
CA VAL A 221 11.07 -8.76 9.26
C VAL A 221 11.49 -7.73 8.20
N LEU A 222 11.06 -6.48 8.35
CA LEU A 222 11.36 -5.41 7.41
C LEU A 222 12.86 -5.05 7.40
N ASN A 223 13.53 -5.09 8.56
CA ASN A 223 14.97 -4.87 8.66
C ASN A 223 15.76 -5.95 7.94
N ILE A 224 15.39 -7.22 8.11
CA ILE A 224 16.03 -8.33 7.38
C ILE A 224 15.85 -8.16 5.87
N LEU A 225 14.63 -7.83 5.43
CA LEU A 225 14.31 -7.61 4.02
C LEU A 225 15.13 -6.44 3.42
N TRP A 226 15.28 -5.36 4.19
CA TRP A 226 16.11 -4.20 3.80
C TRP A 226 17.59 -4.57 3.70
N LEU A 227 18.14 -5.28 4.69
CA LEU A 227 19.54 -5.71 4.69
C LEU A 227 19.85 -6.63 3.50
N ASN A 228 18.98 -7.58 3.21
CA ASN A 228 19.13 -8.47 2.05
C ASN A 228 19.06 -7.70 0.74
N TYR A 229 18.11 -6.76 0.61
CA TYR A 229 18.02 -5.92 -0.58
C TYR A 229 19.28 -5.07 -0.79
N ARG A 230 19.78 -4.42 0.27
CA ARG A 230 21.00 -3.62 0.20
C ARG A 230 22.20 -4.43 -0.25
N LYS A 231 22.39 -5.65 0.29
CA LYS A 231 23.43 -6.59 -0.15
C LYS A 231 23.30 -6.91 -1.64
N HIS A 232 22.09 -7.20 -2.12
CA HIS A 232 21.85 -7.49 -3.53
C HIS A 232 22.17 -6.31 -4.46
N VAL A 233 21.84 -5.08 -4.06
CA VAL A 233 22.16 -3.88 -4.84
C VAL A 233 23.67 -3.66 -4.92
N GLN A 234 24.38 -3.80 -3.79
CA GLN A 234 25.84 -3.69 -3.73
C GLN A 234 26.53 -4.74 -4.61
N LEU A 235 26.10 -6.00 -4.55
CA LEU A 235 26.65 -7.07 -5.40
C LEU A 235 26.40 -6.80 -6.89
N ARG A 236 25.22 -6.28 -7.25
CA ARG A 236 24.92 -5.91 -8.64
C ARG A 236 25.84 -4.80 -9.15
N GLN A 237 26.13 -3.80 -8.32
CA GLN A 237 27.05 -2.71 -8.67
C GLN A 237 28.48 -3.23 -8.89
N VAL A 238 28.96 -4.13 -8.03
CA VAL A 238 30.29 -4.76 -8.17
C VAL A 238 30.38 -5.64 -9.43
N MET A 239 29.35 -6.43 -9.73
CA MET A 239 29.33 -7.29 -10.93
C MET A 239 29.19 -6.48 -12.22
N SER A 240 28.40 -5.39 -12.22
CA SER A 240 28.28 -4.50 -13.38
C SER A 240 29.62 -3.83 -13.74
N TYR A 241 30.48 -3.57 -12.74
CA TYR A 241 31.83 -3.06 -12.96
C TYR A 241 32.77 -4.12 -13.54
N LYS A 242 32.48 -5.41 -13.32
CA LYS A 242 33.30 -6.54 -13.77
C LYS A 242 32.90 -7.11 -15.13
N GLY A 243 31.82 -6.62 -15.74
CA GLY A 243 31.37 -7.03 -17.08
C GLY A 243 30.75 -8.43 -17.17
N GLU A 244 30.38 -9.07 -16.05
CA GLU A 244 29.76 -10.40 -16.04
C GLU A 244 28.22 -10.31 -16.08
N ASN A 245 27.60 -10.95 -17.09
CA ASN A 245 26.15 -11.05 -17.22
C ASN A 245 25.63 -12.27 -16.44
N VAL A 246 24.95 -12.07 -15.32
CA VAL A 246 24.33 -13.18 -14.58
C VAL A 246 22.80 -13.07 -14.54
N SER A 247 22.16 -14.17 -14.93
CA SER A 247 20.72 -14.38 -14.85
C SER A 247 20.27 -14.55 -13.39
N LEU A 248 19.11 -13.99 -13.07
CA LEU A 248 18.56 -13.84 -11.70
C LEU A 248 18.23 -15.16 -10.98
N ASN A 249 18.61 -16.32 -11.53
CA ASN A 249 18.19 -17.66 -11.09
C ASN A 249 19.23 -18.39 -10.22
N SER A 250 20.43 -17.84 -9.99
CA SER A 250 21.51 -18.58 -9.29
C SER A 250 21.59 -18.38 -7.77
N PHE A 251 20.75 -17.54 -7.16
CA PHE A 251 20.86 -17.23 -5.73
C PHE A 251 19.88 -18.06 -4.90
N GLY A 252 20.25 -19.31 -4.63
CA GLY A 252 19.63 -20.16 -3.61
C GLY A 252 20.39 -20.11 -2.28
N SER A 253 19.60 -20.07 -1.19
CA SER A 253 19.85 -20.52 0.18
C SER A 253 21.07 -20.05 1.01
N PHE A 254 20.84 -20.08 2.33
CA PHE A 254 21.55 -19.51 3.49
C PHE A 254 23.03 -19.96 3.69
N ASP A 255 23.52 -20.98 2.99
CA ASP A 255 24.85 -21.56 3.26
C ASP A 255 26.04 -20.74 2.72
N SER A 256 25.81 -19.69 1.94
CA SER A 256 26.88 -18.82 1.40
C SER A 256 27.22 -17.59 2.27
N ILE A 257 26.62 -17.49 3.47
CA ILE A 257 26.68 -16.29 4.32
C ILE A 257 28.04 -16.09 5.00
N GLN A 258 28.79 -17.16 5.29
CA GLN A 258 30.04 -17.06 6.08
C GLN A 258 31.32 -16.91 5.25
N THR A 259 31.31 -17.36 3.99
CA THR A 259 32.47 -17.27 3.08
C THR A 259 32.57 -15.89 2.41
N ASN A 260 31.47 -15.14 2.31
CA ASN A 260 31.42 -13.87 1.59
C ASN A 260 31.76 -12.63 2.44
N SER A 261 31.63 -12.68 3.77
CA SER A 261 32.08 -11.62 4.68
C SER A 261 33.60 -11.41 4.60
N ASN A 262 34.37 -12.49 4.49
CA ASN A 262 35.83 -12.41 4.33
C ASN A 262 36.23 -11.84 2.96
N LYS A 263 35.47 -12.14 1.91
CA LYS A 263 35.71 -11.59 0.55
C LYS A 263 35.36 -10.10 0.45
N LEU A 264 34.33 -9.64 1.16
CA LEU A 264 33.91 -8.25 1.20
C LEU A 264 34.91 -7.36 1.95
N ASN A 265 35.48 -7.85 3.06
CA ASN A 265 36.51 -7.13 3.82
C ASN A 265 37.83 -6.98 3.03
N VAL A 266 38.19 -7.97 2.20
CA VAL A 266 39.37 -7.91 1.31
C VAL A 266 39.16 -6.88 0.19
N LEU A 267 37.93 -6.80 -0.37
CA LEU A 267 37.58 -5.83 -1.40
C LEU A 267 37.50 -4.39 -0.87
N GLU A 268 37.03 -4.18 0.35
CA GLU A 268 37.07 -2.86 1.01
C GLU A 268 38.50 -2.38 1.28
N LYS A 269 39.41 -3.29 1.68
CA LYS A 269 40.84 -2.99 1.86
C LYS A 269 41.50 -2.59 0.54
N HIS A 270 41.13 -3.26 -0.55
CA HIS A 270 41.61 -2.92 -1.90
C HIS A 270 41.04 -1.58 -2.41
N ARG A 271 39.78 -1.26 -2.09
CA ARG A 271 39.13 0.02 -2.44
C ARG A 271 39.75 1.21 -1.71
N ARG A 272 40.10 1.06 -0.43
CA ARG A 272 40.85 2.06 0.35
C ARG A 272 42.24 2.32 -0.23
N ASN A 273 43.00 1.27 -0.54
CA ASN A 273 44.33 1.41 -1.11
C ASN A 273 44.31 2.07 -2.50
N LYS A 274 43.31 1.77 -3.33
CA LYS A 274 43.16 2.36 -4.67
C LYS A 274 42.76 3.85 -4.64
N CYS A 275 42.03 4.29 -3.61
CA CYS A 275 41.73 5.71 -3.38
C CYS A 275 42.97 6.48 -2.90
N LEU A 276 43.81 5.89 -2.05
CA LEU A 276 45.07 6.48 -1.59
C LEU A 276 46.08 6.64 -2.74
N THR A 277 46.21 5.65 -3.64
CA THR A 277 47.08 5.76 -4.82
C THR A 277 46.60 6.80 -5.82
N ASN A 278 45.28 6.95 -6.01
CA ASN A 278 44.75 8.00 -6.89
C ASN A 278 44.90 9.42 -6.31
N LYS A 279 44.93 9.56 -4.98
CA LYS A 279 45.17 10.87 -4.34
C LYS A 279 46.64 11.31 -4.52
N ASN A 280 47.58 10.40 -4.33
CA ASN A 280 49.02 10.67 -4.54
C ASN A 280 49.35 10.95 -6.02
N ASN A 281 48.69 10.25 -6.95
CA ASN A 281 48.86 10.49 -8.40
C ASN A 281 48.27 11.83 -8.86
N ASN A 282 47.22 12.33 -8.19
CA ASN A 282 46.60 13.63 -8.50
C ASN A 282 47.40 14.82 -7.93
N GLU A 283 48.10 14.63 -6.81
CA GLU A 283 49.01 15.65 -6.26
C GLU A 283 50.29 15.80 -7.11
N GLN A 284 50.85 14.70 -7.65
CA GLN A 284 52.00 14.75 -8.58
C GLN A 284 51.67 15.29 -9.98
N THR A 285 50.43 15.13 -10.45
CA THR A 285 49.99 15.68 -11.75
C THR A 285 49.60 17.15 -11.65
N SER A 286 49.18 17.63 -10.46
CA SER A 286 48.89 19.04 -10.23
C SER A 286 50.16 19.90 -10.12
N SER A 287 51.26 19.39 -9.55
CA SER A 287 52.53 20.14 -9.48
C SER A 287 53.20 20.31 -10.85
N MET A 288 52.98 19.37 -11.78
CA MET A 288 53.56 19.40 -13.14
C MET A 288 52.74 20.24 -14.13
N PHE A 289 51.48 20.56 -13.80
CA PHE A 289 50.57 21.37 -14.62
C PHE A 289 50.63 22.87 -14.29
N VAL A 290 51.04 23.25 -13.07
CA VAL A 290 51.22 24.66 -12.66
C VAL A 290 52.46 25.28 -13.32
N GLU A 291 53.56 24.55 -13.40
CA GLU A 291 54.84 25.03 -13.99
C GLU A 291 54.77 25.25 -15.52
N LYS A 292 53.77 24.66 -16.20
CA LYS A 292 53.52 24.85 -17.64
C LYS A 292 52.55 26.00 -17.95
N HIS A 293 51.80 26.49 -16.96
CA HIS A 293 50.83 27.56 -17.15
C HIS A 293 51.46 28.95 -16.93
N GLU A 294 52.46 29.09 -16.04
CA GLU A 294 53.21 30.34 -15.84
C GLU A 294 54.06 30.72 -17.08
N ASN A 295 54.76 29.75 -17.69
CA ASN A 295 55.63 30.03 -18.84
C ASN A 295 54.88 30.42 -20.14
N ASN A 296 53.57 30.14 -20.24
CA ASN A 296 52.76 30.48 -21.41
C ASN A 296 52.00 31.80 -21.28
N GLU A 297 51.83 32.33 -20.06
CA GLU A 297 51.24 33.66 -19.83
C GLU A 297 52.27 34.80 -19.96
N GLU A 298 53.56 34.55 -19.72
CA GLU A 298 54.64 35.54 -19.98
C GLU A 298 54.83 35.80 -21.49
N ILE A 299 54.77 34.77 -22.34
CA ILE A 299 54.99 34.88 -23.79
C ILE A 299 53.83 35.60 -24.51
N LEU A 300 52.61 35.52 -23.96
CA LEU A 300 51.41 36.16 -24.51
C LEU A 300 51.32 37.64 -24.12
N ASN A 301 51.93 38.05 -22.99
CA ASN A 301 51.94 39.45 -22.54
C ASN A 301 53.07 40.29 -23.17
N GLU A 302 54.17 39.68 -23.61
CA GLU A 302 55.21 40.38 -24.39
C GLU A 302 54.78 40.67 -25.84
N THR A 303 53.96 39.80 -26.44
CA THR A 303 53.49 39.97 -27.83
C THR A 303 52.38 41.03 -27.97
N VAL A 304 51.54 41.20 -26.94
CA VAL A 304 50.46 42.22 -26.93
C VAL A 304 50.98 43.64 -26.66
N ASN A 305 52.09 43.80 -25.94
CA ASN A 305 52.65 45.12 -25.64
C ASN A 305 53.47 45.72 -26.80
N VAL A 306 54.08 44.90 -27.66
CA VAL A 306 54.82 45.37 -28.87
C VAL A 306 53.88 45.86 -29.99
N GLU A 307 52.63 45.37 -30.02
CA GLU A 307 51.64 45.71 -31.04
C GLU A 307 50.81 46.97 -30.68
N LEU A 308 50.85 47.41 -29.42
CA LEU A 308 50.23 48.66 -28.95
C LEU A 308 51.18 49.87 -29.02
N GLU A 309 52.51 49.69 -28.85
CA GLU A 309 53.48 50.80 -29.00
C GLU A 309 53.71 51.27 -30.45
N ASN A 310 53.42 50.43 -31.45
CA ASN A 310 53.57 50.79 -32.88
C ASN A 310 52.34 51.49 -33.48
N LYS A 311 51.24 51.68 -32.72
CA LYS A 311 50.05 52.42 -33.17
C LYS A 311 49.93 53.84 -32.61
N GLU A 312 50.86 54.28 -31.75
CA GLU A 312 50.91 55.65 -31.22
C GLU A 312 52.04 56.51 -31.82
N LYS A 313 52.69 56.08 -32.91
CA LYS A 313 53.77 56.84 -33.59
C LYS A 313 53.64 57.01 -35.12
N GLU A 314 52.44 56.85 -35.69
CA GLU A 314 52.14 57.32 -37.06
C GLU A 314 50.98 58.31 -37.08
#